data_AF-A0A351MIC7-F1
#
_entry.id   AF-A0A351MIC7-F1
#
_cell.length_a   1.000
_cell.length_b   1.000
_cell.length_c   1.000
_cell.angle_alpha   90.00
_cell.angle_beta   90.00
_cell.angle_gamma   90.00
#
_symmetry.space_group_name_H-M   'P 1'
#
loop_
_entity.id
_entity.type
_entity.pdbx_description
1 polymer ?
#
loop_
_entity_poly.entity_id
_entity_poly.type
_entity_poly.pdbx_seq_one_letter_code
_entity_poly.pdbx_strand_id
1 'polypeptide(L)'
;TSPDLQTWTRQGTVLPWEPFGNEKNTALFPARIGGRYALLHRPMGGAGTVYEPHSVWLGYSDDLQTWTDHQLILPARRGQVAWEYAKNGIGGPPHRVDEGWLLVYHAVDAKMVYRLGLALLDADDPSRILRQTDEPILAPEVGWEVEGDVNNVVFTCGSLLRGTELSVYYGGADTVIGLARGDVSGFLGR
;
A
#
# COMPACT_ATOMS: atom_id res chain seq x y z
N THR A 1 -15.21 -2.14 13.05
CA THR A 1 -14.53 -3.35 13.57
C THR A 1 -15.55 -4.45 13.74
N SER A 2 -15.12 -5.71 13.65
CA SER A 2 -15.97 -6.88 13.84
C SER A 2 -15.11 -8.03 14.39
N PRO A 3 -15.58 -8.76 15.41
CA PRO A 3 -14.88 -9.95 15.91
C PRO A 3 -15.24 -11.24 15.13
N ASP A 4 -16.32 -11.23 14.35
CA ASP A 4 -16.95 -12.43 13.75
C ASP A 4 -17.26 -12.30 12.25
N LEU A 5 -17.00 -11.13 11.66
CA LEU A 5 -17.36 -10.73 10.29
C LEU A 5 -18.86 -10.72 9.99
N GLN A 6 -19.72 -10.81 11.01
CA GLN A 6 -21.18 -10.76 10.91
C GLN A 6 -21.73 -9.49 11.56
N THR A 7 -21.25 -9.17 12.76
CA THR A 7 -21.65 -8.00 13.54
C THR A 7 -20.62 -6.91 13.40
N TRP A 8 -21.03 -5.72 12.96
CA TRP A 8 -20.13 -4.62 12.64
C TRP A 8 -20.40 -3.39 13.50
N THR A 9 -19.35 -2.88 14.16
CA THR A 9 -19.37 -1.58 14.83
C THR A 9 -18.68 -0.54 13.95
N ARG A 10 -19.41 0.51 13.55
CA ARG A 10 -18.85 1.64 12.82
C ARG A 10 -18.05 2.54 13.77
N GLN A 11 -16.76 2.72 13.48
CA GLN A 11 -15.86 3.55 14.31
C GLN A 11 -15.78 5.02 13.86
N GLY A 12 -16.46 5.37 12.77
CA GLY A 12 -16.35 6.71 12.16
C GLY A 12 -15.22 6.78 11.14
N THR A 13 -14.78 8.00 10.83
CA THR A 13 -13.65 8.23 9.91
C THR A 13 -12.35 8.10 10.70
N VAL A 14 -11.44 7.25 10.22
CA VAL A 14 -10.17 6.96 10.92
C VAL A 14 -9.22 8.15 10.92
N LEU A 15 -9.10 8.85 9.78
CA LEU A 15 -8.26 10.03 9.64
C LEU A 15 -9.13 11.28 9.43
N PRO A 16 -8.92 12.37 10.19
CA PRO A 16 -9.68 13.60 10.02
C PRO A 16 -9.37 14.27 8.67
N TRP A 17 -10.26 15.18 8.25
CA TRP A 17 -10.05 15.96 7.01
C TRP A 17 -8.81 16.84 7.08
N GLU A 18 -8.59 17.55 8.18
CA GLU A 18 -7.37 18.33 8.34
C GLU A 18 -6.27 17.47 8.99
N PRO A 19 -4.99 17.63 8.58
CA PRO A 19 -4.50 18.51 7.52
C PRO A 19 -4.48 17.88 6.12
N PHE A 20 -4.81 16.60 5.97
CA PHE A 20 -4.51 15.80 4.76
C PHE A 20 -5.58 15.79 3.66
N GLY A 21 -6.70 16.46 3.89
CA GLY A 21 -7.86 16.46 3.01
C GLY A 21 -8.41 15.05 2.77
N ASN A 22 -8.57 14.70 1.50
CA ASN A 22 -9.04 13.38 1.10
C ASN A 22 -7.96 12.32 1.32
N GLU A 23 -8.36 11.17 1.84
CA GLU A 23 -7.49 10.03 2.12
C GLU A 23 -7.99 8.77 1.43
N LYS A 24 -7.07 7.86 1.11
CA LYS A 24 -7.40 6.49 0.67
C LYS A 24 -6.20 5.58 0.87
N ASN A 25 -6.35 4.30 0.52
CA ASN A 25 -5.27 3.30 0.63
C ASN A 25 -4.71 3.27 2.06
N THR A 26 -5.62 3.06 3.01
CA THR A 26 -5.29 3.04 4.44
C THR A 26 -5.32 1.61 4.97
N ALA A 27 -4.29 1.21 5.71
CA ALA A 27 -4.25 -0.08 6.38
C ALA A 27 -3.46 0.03 7.69
N LEU A 28 -3.93 -0.67 8.71
CA LEU A 28 -3.20 -0.85 9.96
C LEU A 28 -2.04 -1.81 9.74
N PHE A 29 -0.95 -1.60 10.48
CA PHE A 29 0.00 -2.68 10.73
C PHE A 29 -0.69 -3.76 11.58
N PRO A 30 -0.40 -5.05 11.36
CA PRO A 30 -1.00 -6.15 12.12
C PRO A 30 -0.38 -6.31 13.52
N ALA A 31 0.42 -5.34 13.99
CA ALA A 31 1.00 -5.29 15.32
C ALA A 31 1.22 -3.84 15.76
N ARG A 32 1.42 -3.65 17.07
CA ARG A 32 1.94 -2.38 17.60
C ARG A 32 3.43 -2.24 17.28
N ILE A 33 3.87 -1.00 17.04
CA ILE A 33 5.25 -0.63 16.76
C ILE A 33 5.67 0.42 17.79
N GLY A 34 6.73 0.16 18.54
CA GLY A 34 7.13 1.02 19.66
C GLY A 34 6.02 1.17 20.72
N GLY A 35 5.16 0.16 20.89
CA GLY A 35 4.03 0.19 21.83
C GLY A 35 2.77 0.91 21.33
N ARG A 36 2.82 1.53 20.14
CA ARG A 36 1.72 2.31 19.55
C ARG A 36 1.09 1.57 18.37
N TYR A 37 -0.15 1.86 18.06
CA TYR A 37 -0.73 1.46 16.78
C TYR A 37 -0.08 2.27 15.66
N ALA A 38 0.09 1.65 14.50
CA ALA A 38 0.59 2.30 13.31
C ALA A 38 -0.35 2.01 12.13
N LEU A 39 -0.50 2.97 11.24
CA LEU A 39 -1.17 2.80 9.95
C LEU A 39 -0.33 3.37 8.82
N LEU A 40 -0.54 2.82 7.63
CA LEU A 40 -0.16 3.45 6.38
C LEU A 40 -1.40 4.12 5.78
N HIS A 41 -1.24 5.31 5.22
CA HIS A 41 -2.29 6.07 4.53
C HIS A 41 -1.73 6.81 3.32
N ARG A 42 -2.60 7.50 2.57
CA ARG A 42 -2.23 8.09 1.29
C ARG A 42 -3.02 9.38 1.05
N PRO A 43 -2.55 10.51 1.60
CA PRO A 43 -3.13 11.82 1.37
C PRO A 43 -3.26 12.09 -0.13
N MET A 44 -4.45 12.51 -0.56
CA MET A 44 -4.71 12.84 -1.97
C MET A 44 -4.40 14.29 -2.30
N GLY A 45 -4.14 15.13 -1.30
CA GLY A 45 -3.97 16.55 -1.51
C GLY A 45 -5.28 17.28 -1.87
N GLY A 46 -5.12 18.56 -2.16
CA GLY A 46 -6.16 19.54 -2.48
C GLY A 46 -5.53 20.91 -2.74
N ALA A 47 -6.35 21.91 -3.08
CA ALA A 47 -5.87 23.27 -3.28
C ALA A 47 -5.13 23.79 -2.03
N GLY A 48 -3.88 24.24 -2.19
CA GLY A 48 -3.05 24.75 -1.08
C GLY A 48 -2.31 23.67 -0.27
N THR A 49 -2.26 22.43 -0.74
CA THR A 49 -1.48 21.36 -0.10
C THR A 49 0.02 21.69 -0.07
N VAL A 50 0.62 21.60 1.11
CA VAL A 50 2.06 21.88 1.36
C VAL A 50 2.89 20.62 1.66
N TYR A 51 2.25 19.46 1.70
CA TYR A 51 2.88 18.15 1.87
C TYR A 51 2.91 17.38 0.53
N GLU A 52 3.62 16.26 0.48
CA GLU A 52 3.68 15.40 -0.72
C GLU A 52 2.38 14.57 -0.87
N PRO A 53 1.48 14.90 -1.81
CA PRO A 53 0.26 14.13 -2.03
C PRO A 53 0.55 12.89 -2.88
N HIS A 54 -0.43 12.00 -2.96
CA HIS A 54 -0.38 10.83 -3.84
C HIS A 54 0.80 9.89 -3.57
N SER A 55 1.37 9.97 -2.37
CA SER A 55 2.45 9.13 -1.86
C SER A 55 2.04 8.46 -0.54
N VAL A 56 2.71 7.37 -0.13
CA VAL A 56 2.37 6.67 1.13
C VAL A 56 2.98 7.38 2.33
N TRP A 57 2.13 7.59 3.34
CA TRP A 57 2.48 8.13 4.64
C TRP A 57 2.24 7.10 5.73
N LEU A 58 2.94 7.26 6.85
CA LEU A 58 2.82 6.52 8.09
C LEU A 58 2.22 7.43 9.15
N GLY A 59 1.35 6.91 10.02
CA GLY A 59 0.85 7.63 11.19
C GLY A 59 0.71 6.69 12.39
N TYR A 60 0.77 7.25 13.59
CA TYR A 60 0.73 6.50 14.85
C TYR A 60 -0.45 6.90 15.72
N SER A 61 -0.91 5.98 16.56
CA SER A 61 -2.01 6.22 17.50
C SER A 61 -1.84 5.39 18.77
N ASP A 62 -2.28 5.92 19.90
CA ASP A 62 -2.28 5.20 21.18
C ASP A 62 -3.63 4.49 21.44
N ASP A 63 -4.69 4.92 20.76
CA ASP A 63 -6.09 4.58 21.06
C ASP A 63 -6.93 4.14 19.85
N LEU A 64 -6.35 4.12 18.64
CA LEU A 64 -7.01 3.89 17.34
C LEU A 64 -8.03 4.97 16.92
N GLN A 65 -8.05 6.11 17.61
CA GLN A 65 -8.97 7.22 17.34
C GLN A 65 -8.20 8.48 16.95
N THR A 66 -7.15 8.81 17.69
CA THR A 66 -6.32 9.99 17.45
C THR A 66 -5.03 9.55 16.77
N TRP A 67 -4.77 10.08 15.59
CA TRP A 67 -3.58 9.77 14.79
C TRP A 67 -2.64 10.98 14.74
N THR A 68 -1.35 10.74 14.98
CA THR A 68 -0.29 11.75 15.05
C THR A 68 0.99 11.24 14.40
N ASP A 69 2.04 12.06 14.42
CA ASP A 69 3.39 11.69 13.99
C ASP A 69 3.44 11.19 12.54
N HIS A 70 2.73 11.92 11.68
CA HIS A 70 2.60 11.59 10.27
C HIS A 70 3.91 11.83 9.53
N GLN A 71 4.36 10.82 8.76
CA GLN A 71 5.62 10.84 8.04
C GLN A 71 5.44 10.34 6.62
N LEU A 72 6.00 11.04 5.64
CA LEU A 72 6.11 10.54 4.27
C LEU A 72 7.12 9.38 4.25
N ILE A 73 6.69 8.19 3.82
CA ILE A 73 7.57 7.00 3.82
C ILE A 73 7.89 6.48 2.43
N LEU A 74 6.94 6.45 1.49
CA LEU A 74 7.17 6.04 0.10
C LEU A 74 6.78 7.18 -0.83
N PRO A 75 7.66 8.17 -1.05
CA PRO A 75 7.44 9.16 -2.10
C PRO A 75 7.39 8.47 -3.47
N ALA A 76 6.48 8.90 -4.34
CA ALA A 76 6.53 8.45 -5.73
C ALA A 76 7.91 8.81 -6.33
N ARG A 77 8.60 7.82 -6.89
CA ARG A 77 9.97 7.94 -7.45
C ARG A 77 10.00 8.59 -8.84
N ARG A 78 9.40 9.78 -8.91
CA ARG A 78 9.19 10.58 -10.13
C ARG A 78 10.51 10.86 -10.84
N GLY A 79 10.58 10.48 -12.12
CA GLY A 79 11.78 10.66 -12.94
C GLY A 79 12.93 9.70 -12.62
N GLN A 80 12.77 8.81 -11.64
CA GLN A 80 13.76 7.79 -11.28
C GLN A 80 13.31 6.40 -11.72
N VAL A 81 12.03 6.08 -11.54
CA VAL A 81 11.45 4.77 -11.90
C VAL A 81 10.24 4.97 -12.80
N ALA A 82 10.30 4.40 -14.01
CA ALA A 82 9.32 4.69 -15.06
C ALA A 82 7.88 4.30 -14.70
N TRP A 83 7.71 3.21 -13.95
CA TRP A 83 6.39 2.70 -13.56
C TRP A 83 5.82 3.35 -12.29
N GLU A 84 6.62 4.15 -11.57
CA GLU A 84 6.25 4.83 -10.33
C GLU A 84 6.38 6.35 -10.51
N TYR A 85 5.50 6.92 -11.34
CA TYR A 85 5.59 8.31 -11.76
C TYR A 85 4.44 9.18 -11.24
N ALA A 86 3.20 8.85 -11.55
CA ALA A 86 2.07 9.71 -11.22
C ALA A 86 1.76 9.67 -9.71
N LYS A 87 1.68 8.45 -9.16
CA LYS A 87 1.30 8.20 -7.76
C LYS A 87 1.67 6.79 -7.32
N ASN A 88 1.74 6.58 -6.02
CA ASN A 88 1.77 5.26 -5.41
C ASN A 88 0.76 5.14 -4.26
N GLY A 89 0.56 3.93 -3.76
CA GLY A 89 -0.31 3.67 -2.61
C GLY A 89 -0.21 2.21 -2.17
N ILE A 90 -0.50 1.95 -0.90
CA ILE A 90 -0.43 0.57 -0.39
C ILE A 90 -1.54 -0.29 -1.00
N GLY A 91 -1.24 -1.57 -1.17
CA GLY A 91 -2.18 -2.58 -1.61
C GLY A 91 -2.89 -3.32 -0.48
N GLY A 92 -2.52 -3.08 0.78
CA GLY A 92 -3.09 -3.75 1.94
C GLY A 92 -2.16 -3.64 3.17
N PRO A 93 -2.47 -4.35 4.26
CA PRO A 93 -1.60 -4.43 5.42
C PRO A 93 -0.22 -5.02 5.06
N PRO A 94 0.89 -4.50 5.64
CA PRO A 94 2.20 -5.11 5.52
C PRO A 94 2.27 -6.49 6.21
N HIS A 95 3.08 -7.39 5.68
CA HIS A 95 3.36 -8.70 6.28
C HIS A 95 4.62 -8.64 7.14
N ARG A 96 4.56 -9.22 8.35
CA ARG A 96 5.76 -9.39 9.17
C ARG A 96 6.63 -10.50 8.57
N VAL A 97 7.90 -10.19 8.32
CA VAL A 97 8.96 -11.13 7.94
C VAL A 97 10.16 -10.94 8.86
N ASP A 98 11.16 -11.82 8.80
CA ASP A 98 12.33 -11.72 9.69
C ASP A 98 13.15 -10.45 9.40
N GLU A 99 13.16 -10.01 8.15
CA GLU A 99 13.90 -8.84 7.68
C GLU A 99 13.16 -7.51 7.88
N GLY A 100 11.89 -7.52 8.30
CA GLY A 100 11.08 -6.30 8.39
C GLY A 100 9.59 -6.47 8.11
N TRP A 101 9.01 -5.45 7.48
CA TRP A 101 7.63 -5.43 7.01
C TRP A 101 7.60 -5.47 5.49
N LEU A 102 7.17 -6.59 4.91
CA LEU A 102 6.97 -6.73 3.47
C LEU A 102 5.65 -6.08 3.06
N LEU A 103 5.73 -5.04 2.24
CA LEU A 103 4.60 -4.27 1.76
C LEU A 103 4.42 -4.49 0.25
N VAL A 104 3.22 -4.92 -0.15
CA VAL A 104 2.79 -4.85 -1.54
C VAL A 104 2.15 -3.48 -1.77
N TYR A 105 2.63 -2.75 -2.77
CA TYR A 105 2.12 -1.42 -3.11
C TYR A 105 1.83 -1.33 -4.59
N HIS A 106 0.91 -0.45 -4.98
CA HIS A 106 0.68 -0.11 -6.38
C HIS A 106 1.41 1.19 -6.72
N ALA A 107 1.82 1.32 -7.97
CA ALA A 107 2.21 2.60 -8.55
C ALA A 107 1.67 2.77 -9.96
N VAL A 108 1.67 4.02 -10.40
CA VAL A 108 1.06 4.45 -11.66
C VAL A 108 2.08 5.19 -12.49
N ASP A 109 2.23 4.79 -13.73
CA ASP A 109 3.15 5.44 -14.67
C ASP A 109 2.55 6.72 -15.28
N ALA A 110 3.33 7.40 -16.13
CA ALA A 110 2.89 8.61 -16.82
C ALA A 110 1.73 8.39 -17.81
N LYS A 111 1.44 7.13 -18.19
CA LYS A 111 0.34 6.73 -19.06
C LYS A 111 -0.86 6.17 -18.28
N MET A 112 -0.87 6.35 -16.96
CA MET A 112 -1.93 5.89 -16.07
C MET A 112 -2.06 4.37 -15.97
N VAL A 113 -1.00 3.61 -16.29
CA VAL A 113 -0.99 2.15 -16.11
C VAL A 113 -0.67 1.82 -14.66
N TYR A 114 -1.52 1.03 -14.01
CA TYR A 114 -1.32 0.59 -12.63
C TYR A 114 -0.56 -0.74 -12.60
N ARG A 115 0.49 -0.79 -11.78
CA ARG A 115 1.32 -1.98 -11.55
C ARG A 115 1.56 -2.18 -10.06
N LEU A 116 1.96 -3.38 -9.68
CA LEU A 116 2.31 -3.72 -8.30
C LEU A 116 3.82 -3.84 -8.13
N GLY A 117 4.33 -3.45 -6.96
CA GLY A 117 5.71 -3.64 -6.53
C GLY A 117 5.79 -4.06 -5.07
N LEU A 118 7.03 -4.24 -4.58
CA LEU A 118 7.31 -4.58 -3.19
C LEU A 118 8.21 -3.52 -2.56
N ALA A 119 7.94 -3.24 -1.28
CA ALA A 119 8.84 -2.52 -0.39
C ALA A 119 9.06 -3.35 0.87
N LEU A 120 10.26 -3.29 1.44
CA LEU A 120 10.59 -3.84 2.74
C LEU A 120 10.88 -2.68 3.67
N LEU A 121 10.06 -2.50 4.70
CA LEU A 121 10.24 -1.48 5.74
C LEU A 121 10.94 -2.09 6.96
N ASP A 122 11.70 -1.30 7.69
CA ASP A 122 12.37 -1.74 8.92
C ASP A 122 11.33 -2.18 9.98
N ALA A 123 11.66 -3.25 10.71
CA ALA A 123 10.76 -3.91 11.65
C ALA A 123 10.34 -3.03 12.83
N ASP A 124 11.28 -2.20 13.31
CA ASP A 124 11.14 -1.39 14.52
C ASP A 124 10.85 0.07 14.17
N ASP A 125 11.35 0.55 13.03
CA ASP A 125 11.09 1.88 12.50
C ASP A 125 10.59 1.81 11.04
N PRO A 126 9.27 1.58 10.81
CA PRO A 126 8.70 1.43 9.47
C PRO A 126 8.77 2.69 8.61
N SER A 127 9.27 3.81 9.12
CA SER A 127 9.60 4.99 8.31
C SER A 127 10.81 4.76 7.39
N ARG A 128 11.64 3.75 7.71
CA ARG A 128 12.85 3.43 6.97
C ARG A 128 12.58 2.32 5.95
N ILE A 129 12.71 2.65 4.67
CA ILE A 129 12.70 1.67 3.58
C ILE A 129 14.07 0.98 3.52
N LEU A 130 14.08 -0.35 3.68
CA LEU A 130 15.26 -1.18 3.55
C LEU A 130 15.51 -1.61 2.10
N ARG A 131 14.44 -1.98 1.38
CA ARG A 131 14.48 -2.38 -0.03
C ARG A 131 13.19 -1.99 -0.74
N GLN A 132 13.27 -1.74 -2.04
CA GLN A 132 12.12 -1.46 -2.90
C GLN A 132 12.42 -2.01 -4.30
N THR A 133 11.40 -2.53 -5.00
CA THR A 133 11.59 -3.07 -6.36
C THR A 133 11.72 -1.95 -7.39
N ASP A 134 12.71 -2.04 -8.28
CA ASP A 134 12.85 -1.08 -9.39
C ASP A 134 12.00 -1.43 -10.61
N GLU A 135 11.61 -2.71 -10.73
CA GLU A 135 10.67 -3.21 -11.73
C GLU A 135 9.36 -3.69 -11.07
N PRO A 136 8.23 -3.67 -11.77
CA PRO A 136 6.97 -4.16 -11.23
C PRO A 136 7.02 -5.69 -11.03
N ILE A 137 6.38 -6.16 -9.97
CA ILE A 137 6.17 -7.61 -9.74
C ILE A 137 4.94 -8.15 -10.46
N LEU A 138 4.02 -7.26 -10.85
CA LEU A 138 2.84 -7.57 -11.64
C LEU A 138 2.44 -6.35 -12.46
N ALA A 139 2.16 -6.56 -13.74
CA ALA A 139 1.69 -5.55 -14.68
C ALA A 139 0.52 -6.10 -15.49
N PRO A 140 -0.34 -5.23 -16.06
CA PRO A 140 -1.40 -5.66 -16.96
C PRO A 140 -0.82 -6.25 -18.26
N GLU A 141 -1.15 -7.50 -18.55
CA GLU A 141 -0.67 -8.23 -19.72
C GLU A 141 -1.80 -8.99 -20.43
N VAL A 142 -2.73 -9.57 -19.66
CA VAL A 142 -3.84 -10.35 -20.22
C VAL A 142 -5.07 -9.48 -20.45
N GLY A 143 -5.93 -9.90 -21.38
CA GLY A 143 -7.02 -9.05 -21.91
C GLY A 143 -7.92 -8.42 -20.84
N TRP A 144 -8.22 -9.15 -19.77
CA TRP A 144 -9.07 -8.68 -18.67
C TRP A 144 -8.37 -7.73 -17.69
N GLU A 145 -7.05 -7.55 -17.77
CA GLU A 145 -6.29 -6.52 -17.05
C GLU A 145 -6.09 -5.27 -17.91
N VAL A 146 -6.05 -5.46 -19.23
CA VAL A 146 -5.80 -4.41 -20.22
C VAL A 146 -7.08 -3.67 -20.59
N GLU A 147 -8.21 -4.37 -20.69
CA GLU A 147 -9.50 -3.81 -21.13
C GLU A 147 -10.60 -4.04 -20.09
N GLY A 148 -11.29 -2.96 -19.70
CA GLY A 148 -12.39 -2.97 -18.75
C GLY A 148 -12.91 -1.56 -18.45
N ASP A 149 -13.48 -1.36 -17.27
CA ASP A 149 -13.97 -0.05 -16.82
C ASP A 149 -12.83 0.96 -16.71
N VAL A 150 -11.64 0.50 -16.30
CA VAL A 150 -10.40 1.27 -16.34
C VAL A 150 -9.32 0.42 -16.98
N ASN A 151 -8.90 0.78 -18.18
CA ASN A 151 -7.90 0.04 -18.94
C ASN A 151 -6.53 0.03 -18.25
N ASN A 152 -5.78 -1.05 -18.44
CA ASN A 152 -4.40 -1.24 -17.96
C ASN A 152 -4.27 -1.12 -16.43
N VAL A 153 -5.05 -1.91 -15.70
CA VAL A 153 -5.03 -1.92 -14.23
C VAL A 153 -4.82 -3.32 -13.69
N VAL A 154 -3.78 -3.45 -12.86
CA VAL A 154 -3.70 -4.46 -11.79
C VAL A 154 -3.64 -3.74 -10.44
N PHE A 155 -4.59 -4.01 -9.55
CA PHE A 155 -4.72 -3.30 -8.28
C PHE A 155 -5.05 -4.26 -7.14
N THR A 156 -4.21 -4.37 -6.11
CA THR A 156 -4.48 -5.25 -4.97
C THR A 156 -5.07 -4.50 -3.78
N CYS A 157 -5.96 -5.18 -3.06
CA CYS A 157 -6.50 -4.77 -1.76
C CYS A 157 -6.09 -5.74 -0.63
N GLY A 158 -5.27 -6.74 -0.93
CA GLY A 158 -4.82 -7.73 0.05
C GLY A 158 -4.00 -8.84 -0.58
N SER A 159 -3.06 -9.36 0.20
CA SER A 159 -2.22 -10.49 -0.16
C SER A 159 -2.09 -11.45 1.02
N LEU A 160 -1.67 -12.67 0.74
CA LEU A 160 -1.35 -13.70 1.72
C LEU A 160 0.11 -14.09 1.54
N LEU A 161 0.85 -14.12 2.64
CA LEU A 161 2.24 -14.60 2.65
C LEU A 161 2.31 -15.92 3.43
N ARG A 162 2.86 -16.96 2.82
CA ARG A 162 3.11 -18.27 3.45
C ARG A 162 4.56 -18.68 3.23
N GLY A 163 5.40 -18.49 4.25
CA GLY A 163 6.84 -18.59 4.07
C GLY A 163 7.31 -17.52 3.10
N THR A 164 7.86 -17.92 1.95
CA THR A 164 8.26 -17.03 0.86
C THR A 164 7.27 -16.99 -0.30
N GLU A 165 6.18 -17.77 -0.25
CA GLU A 165 5.14 -17.71 -1.28
C GLU A 165 4.18 -16.55 -1.00
N LEU A 166 4.18 -15.56 -1.89
CA LEU A 166 3.25 -14.44 -1.90
C LEU A 166 2.10 -14.73 -2.87
N SER A 167 0.88 -14.74 -2.35
CA SER A 167 -0.36 -14.79 -3.13
C SER A 167 -1.03 -13.41 -3.11
N VAL A 168 -1.23 -12.80 -4.27
CA VAL A 168 -1.84 -11.48 -4.41
C VAL A 168 -3.20 -11.60 -5.08
N TYR A 169 -4.26 -11.22 -4.36
CA TYR A 169 -5.59 -11.05 -4.96
C TYR A 169 -5.69 -9.62 -5.50
N TYR A 170 -6.04 -9.46 -6.77
CA TYR A 170 -6.05 -8.14 -7.41
C TYR A 170 -7.26 -7.94 -8.32
N GLY A 171 -7.69 -6.69 -8.44
CA GLY A 171 -8.60 -6.22 -9.46
C GLY A 171 -7.89 -6.10 -10.80
N GLY A 172 -8.48 -6.65 -11.86
CA GLY A 172 -8.06 -6.47 -13.24
C GLY A 172 -9.01 -5.52 -13.97
N ALA A 173 -8.46 -4.48 -14.59
CA ALA A 173 -9.18 -3.45 -15.34
C ALA A 173 -10.45 -2.88 -14.65
N ASP A 174 -10.45 -2.80 -13.31
CA ASP A 174 -11.60 -2.45 -12.46
C ASP A 174 -12.88 -3.31 -12.69
N THR A 175 -12.75 -4.54 -13.21
CA THR A 175 -13.89 -5.37 -13.62
C THR A 175 -13.91 -6.78 -13.02
N VAL A 176 -12.74 -7.37 -12.76
CA VAL A 176 -12.61 -8.77 -12.30
C VAL A 176 -11.66 -8.89 -11.12
N ILE A 177 -11.69 -10.03 -10.43
CA ILE A 177 -10.70 -10.39 -9.41
C ILE A 177 -9.83 -11.54 -9.94
N GLY A 178 -8.53 -11.31 -10.00
CA GLY A 178 -7.49 -12.28 -10.31
C GLY A 178 -6.67 -12.70 -9.09
N LEU A 179 -5.86 -13.74 -9.26
CA LEU A 179 -4.90 -14.23 -8.27
C LEU A 179 -3.56 -14.54 -8.94
N ALA A 180 -2.51 -13.85 -8.50
CA ALA A 180 -1.14 -14.13 -8.88
C ALA A 180 -0.39 -14.75 -7.69
N ARG A 181 0.52 -15.67 -7.97
CA ARG A 181 1.40 -16.28 -6.97
C ARG A 181 2.84 -16.20 -7.42
N GLY A 182 3.74 -15.92 -6.49
CA GLY A 182 5.17 -15.89 -6.74
C GLY A 182 5.96 -16.11 -5.46
N ASP A 183 7.22 -16.50 -5.62
CA ASP A 183 8.14 -16.62 -4.51
C ASP A 183 8.95 -15.31 -4.34
N VAL A 184 9.04 -14.80 -3.11
CA VAL A 184 9.73 -13.54 -2.78
C VAL A 184 11.08 -13.74 -2.07
N SER A 185 11.60 -14.97 -1.99
CA SER A 185 12.89 -15.30 -1.34
C SER A 185 14.02 -14.39 -1.82
N GLY A 186 14.17 -14.23 -3.15
CA GLY A 186 15.18 -13.36 -3.75
C GLY A 186 15.06 -11.89 -3.33
N PHE A 187 13.85 -11.38 -3.09
CA PHE A 187 13.65 -10.02 -2.56
C PHE A 187 13.91 -9.92 -1.05
N LEU A 188 13.66 -11.00 -0.31
CA LEU A 188 13.95 -11.09 1.12
C LEU A 188 15.44 -11.36 1.40
N GLY A 189 16.23 -11.72 0.40
CA GLY A 189 17.66 -12.05 0.55
C GLY A 189 17.87 -13.47 1.08
N ARG A 190 16.97 -14.39 0.73
CA ARG A 190 16.97 -15.81 1.09
C ARG A 190 17.20 -16.69 -0.12
#